data_AF-A0A660XJQ3-F1
#
_entry.id   AF-A0A660XJQ3-F1
#
_cell.length_a   1.000
_cell.length_b   1.000
_cell.length_c   1.000
_cell.angle_alpha   90.00
_cell.angle_beta   90.00
_cell.angle_gamma   90.00
#
_symmetry.space_group_name_H-M   'P 1'
#
loop_
_entity.id
_entity.type
_entity.pdbx_description
1 polymer ?
#
loop_
_entity_poly.entity_id
_entity_poly.type
_entity_poly.pdbx_seq_one_letter_code
_entity_poly.pdbx_strand_id
1 'polypeptide(L)' 'VYSSEKLLSPPLLTVDGDTQDVSIRSSKEGLTYYYSVYQIEQTGEIQIAVDGEDLAGNHGIQDYHIGICQIFVK' A
#
# COMPACT_ATOMS: atom_id res chain seq x y z
N VAL A 1 -13.93 13.89 3.03
CA VAL A 1 -13.76 14.68 1.79
C VAL A 1 -13.81 13.69 0.64
N TYR A 2 -14.71 13.84 -0.35
CA TYR A 2 -14.55 13.09 -1.60
C TYR A 2 -13.44 13.78 -2.38
N SER A 3 -12.54 13.03 -3.03
CA SER A 3 -11.74 13.66 -4.09
C SER A 3 -12.73 14.21 -5.12
N SER A 4 -12.62 15.51 -5.44
CA SER A 4 -13.55 16.16 -6.38
C SER A 4 -13.38 15.63 -7.80
N GLU A 5 -12.30 14.89 -8.06
CA GLU A 5 -11.94 14.38 -9.37
C GLU A 5 -11.67 12.87 -9.36
N LYS A 6 -11.85 12.28 -10.55
CA LYS A 6 -11.52 10.87 -10.79
C LYS A 6 -10.03 10.73 -11.03
N LEU A 7 -9.48 9.58 -10.64
CA LEU A 7 -8.13 9.18 -11.06
C LEU A 7 -8.15 8.77 -12.54
N LEU A 8 -6.99 8.91 -13.20
CA LEU A 8 -6.77 8.51 -14.59
C LEU A 8 -6.87 6.97 -14.75
N SER A 9 -6.44 6.25 -13.72
CA SER A 9 -6.54 4.79 -13.58
C SER A 9 -6.77 4.43 -12.10
N PRO A 10 -7.15 3.19 -11.77
CA PRO A 10 -7.04 2.70 -10.41
C PRO A 10 -5.62 2.94 -9.86
N PRO A 11 -5.45 3.32 -8.59
CA PRO A 11 -4.13 3.43 -8.00
C PRO A 11 -3.48 2.06 -7.89
N LEU A 12 -2.15 2.04 -7.85
CA LEU A 12 -1.36 0.83 -7.68
C LEU A 12 -0.93 0.70 -6.22
N LEU A 13 -1.16 -0.46 -5.63
CA LEU A 13 -0.59 -0.85 -4.35
C LEU A 13 0.58 -1.77 -4.62
N THR A 14 1.78 -1.42 -4.15
CA THR A 14 2.94 -2.30 -4.19
C THR A 14 3.36 -2.67 -2.77
N VAL A 15 3.51 -3.97 -2.50
CA VAL A 15 3.98 -4.50 -1.23
C VAL A 15 5.11 -5.48 -1.48
N ASP A 16 6.32 -5.13 -1.02
CA ASP A 16 7.53 -5.97 -1.19
C ASP A 16 7.74 -6.47 -2.64
N GLY A 17 7.43 -5.61 -3.62
CA GLY A 17 7.55 -5.92 -5.05
C GLY A 17 6.31 -6.56 -5.68
N ASP A 18 5.32 -6.98 -4.90
CA ASP A 18 4.03 -7.47 -5.43
C ASP A 18 3.07 -6.29 -5.66
N THR A 19 2.66 -6.09 -6.91
CA THR A 19 1.76 -4.99 -7.31
C THR A 19 0.34 -5.48 -7.57
N GLN A 20 -0.64 -4.73 -7.07
CA GLN A 20 -2.08 -4.99 -7.27
C GLN A 20 -2.83 -3.69 -7.58
N ASP A 21 -3.85 -3.79 -8.44
CA ASP A 21 -4.79 -2.69 -8.69
C ASP A 21 -5.68 -2.46 -7.47
N VAL A 22 -5.75 -1.21 -7.02
CA VAL A 22 -6.67 -0.81 -5.95
C VAL A 22 -8.06 -0.60 -6.55
N SER A 23 -8.90 -1.64 -6.47
CA SER A 23 -10.29 -1.51 -6.94
C SER A 23 -11.03 -0.46 -6.10
N ILE A 24 -11.56 0.58 -6.73
CA ILE A 24 -12.22 1.76 -6.11
C ILE A 24 -13.57 1.40 -5.44
N ARG A 25 -13.84 0.10 -5.21
CA ARG A 25 -14.86 -0.34 -4.24
C ARG A 25 -14.37 -0.18 -2.78
N SER A 26 -13.10 0.14 -2.57
CA SER A 26 -12.59 0.67 -1.30
C SER A 26 -13.41 1.89 -0.93
N SER A 27 -14.19 1.74 0.15
CA SER A 27 -15.04 2.76 0.68
C SER A 27 -14.23 4.01 1.01
N LYS A 28 -14.94 5.11 1.24
CA LYS A 28 -14.51 6.47 1.59
C LYS A 28 -13.52 6.59 2.79
N GLU A 29 -13.08 5.45 3.35
CA GLU A 29 -12.40 5.29 4.63
C GLU A 29 -10.97 4.71 4.49
N GLY A 30 -10.57 4.25 3.30
CA GLY A 30 -9.21 3.82 3.02
C GLY A 30 -9.11 2.41 2.41
N LEU A 31 -7.90 2.02 2.09
CA LEU A 31 -7.55 0.67 1.66
C LEU A 31 -6.99 -0.09 2.87
N THR A 32 -7.56 -1.26 3.17
CA THR A 32 -6.98 -2.16 4.18
C THR A 32 -6.25 -3.30 3.47
N TYR A 33 -4.93 -3.32 3.59
CA TYR A 33 -4.09 -4.43 3.17
C TYR A 33 -3.70 -5.27 4.39
N TYR A 34 -3.89 -6.58 4.31
CA TYR A 34 -3.50 -7.51 5.37
C TYR A 34 -2.21 -8.22 4.98
N TYR A 35 -1.09 -7.80 5.56
CA TYR A 35 0.15 -8.57 5.51
C TYR A 35 0.16 -9.58 6.65
N SER A 36 0.01 -10.87 6.34
CA SER A 36 0.07 -11.93 7.36
C SER A 36 1.53 -12.31 7.58
N VAL A 37 2.13 -11.78 8.65
CA VAL A 37 3.49 -12.14 9.08
C VAL A 37 3.50 -13.61 9.52
N TYR A 38 4.04 -14.51 8.70
CA TYR A 38 4.17 -15.92 9.07
C TYR A 38 5.45 -16.16 9.89
N GLN A 39 5.43 -17.14 10.80
CA GLN A 39 6.45 -17.35 11.85
C GLN A 39 7.88 -17.66 11.33
N ILE A 40 8.08 -17.74 10.01
CA ILE A 40 9.34 -18.08 9.33
C ILE A 40 9.92 -16.88 8.55
N GLU A 41 9.30 -15.69 8.66
CA GLU A 41 9.70 -14.56 7.84
C GLU A 41 11.13 -14.09 8.12
N GLN A 42 11.82 -13.74 7.02
CA GLN A 42 13.11 -13.07 7.06
C GLN A 42 12.94 -11.76 7.84
N THR A 43 13.82 -11.54 8.81
CA THR A 43 14.01 -10.20 9.38
C THR A 43 14.37 -9.25 8.25
N GLY A 44 13.69 -8.11 8.16
CA GLY A 44 13.81 -7.23 7.01
C GLY A 44 12.86 -6.05 7.08
N GLU A 45 12.79 -5.28 6.00
CA GLU A 45 11.86 -4.17 5.85
C GLU A 45 10.85 -4.52 4.76
N ILE A 46 9.57 -4.30 5.05
CA ILE A 46 8.50 -4.37 4.06
C ILE A 46 8.15 -2.94 3.67
N GLN A 47 8.19 -2.66 2.37
CA GLN A 47 7.70 -1.42 1.81
C GLN A 47 6.25 -1.60 1.33
N ILE A 48 5.40 -0.63 1.66
CA ILE A 48 4.05 -0.46 1.15
C ILE A 48 4.01 0.89 0.43
N ALA A 49 3.75 0.88 -0.87
CA ALA A 49 3.63 2.08 -1.69
C ALA A 49 2.24 2.16 -2.33
N VAL A 50 1.63 3.34 -2.29
CA VAL A 50 0.41 3.66 -3.04
C VAL A 50 0.74 4.77 -4.03
N ASP A 51 0.44 4.53 -5.30
CA ASP A 51 0.72 5.46 -6.40
C ASP A 51 -0.55 5.71 -7.23
N GLY A 52 -0.77 6.96 -7.65
CA GLY A 52 -1.88 7.34 -8.51
C GLY A 52 -1.72 8.71 -9.16
N GLU A 53 -2.34 8.85 -10.33
CA GLU A 53 -2.39 10.07 -11.13
C GLU A 53 -3.85 10.49 -11.35
N ASP A 54 -4.15 11.78 -11.23
CA ASP A 54 -5.45 12.33 -11.58
C ASP A 54 -5.59 12.72 -13.05
N LEU A 55 -6.79 13.14 -13.46
CA LEU A 55 -7.07 13.53 -14.85
C LEU A 55 -6.40 14.85 -15.26
N ALA A 56 -5.91 15.65 -14.31
CA ALA A 56 -5.14 16.86 -14.56
C ALA A 56 -3.63 16.58 -14.64
N GLY A 57 -3.21 15.33 -14.40
CA GLY A 57 -1.82 14.89 -14.39
C GLY A 57 -1.10 15.17 -13.08
N ASN A 58 -1.81 15.44 -11.97
CA ASN A 58 -1.16 15.54 -10.67
C ASN A 58 -0.87 14.12 -10.15
N HIS A 59 0.39 13.91 -9.78
CA HIS A 59 0.89 12.63 -9.28
C HIS A 59 0.95 12.63 -7.75
N GLY A 60 0.44 11.55 -7.14
CA GLY A 60 0.47 11.36 -5.69
C GLY A 60 1.07 10.00 -5.35
N ILE A 61 2.16 10.02 -4.58
CA ILE A 61 2.80 8.82 -4.04
C ILE A 61 2.84 8.87 -2.51
N GLN A 62 2.56 7.74 -1.87
CA GLN A 62 2.69 7.56 -0.44
C GLN A 62 3.40 6.25 -0.13
N ASP A 63 4.53 6.36 0.56
CA ASP A 63 5.34 5.23 0.98
C ASP A 63 5.26 5.01 2.50
N TYR A 64 5.24 3.75 2.90
CA TYR A 64 5.31 3.28 4.27
C TYR A 64 6.28 2.12 4.38
N HIS A 65 7.11 2.13 5.43
CA HIS A 65 8.10 1.08 5.68
C HIS A 65 7.82 0.44 7.04
N ILE A 66 7.78 -0.89 7.07
CA ILE A 66 7.54 -1.69 8.28
C ILE A 66 8.74 -2.60 8.50
N GLY A 67 9.48 -2.37 9.58
CA GLY A 67 10.56 -3.25 10.01
C GLY A 67 10.02 -4.50 10.70
N ILE A 68 10.44 -5.68 10.24
CA ILE A 68 10.16 -6.97 10.86
C ILE A 68 11.43 -7.47 11.56
N CYS A 69 11.31 -7.73 12.87
CA CYS A 69 12.39 -8.29 13.67
C CYS A 69 11.96 -9.56 14.40
N GLN A 70 12.89 -10.50 14.54
CA GLN A 70 12.70 -11.69 15.38
C GLN A 70 13.11 -11.37 16.81
N ILE A 71 12.21 -11.62 17.75
CA ILE A 71 12.47 -11.47 19.19
C ILE A 71 12.73 -12.85 19.78
N PHE A 72 13.95 -13.06 20.28
CA PHE A 72 14.32 -14.27 20.99
C PHE A 72 14.06 -14.10 22.49
N VAL A 73 13.23 -14.97 23.06
CA VAL A 73 13.01 -15.07 24.52
C VAL A 73 13.92 -16.18 25.05
N LYS A 74 14.72 -15.86 26.08
CA LYS A 74 15.59 -16.80 26.79
C LYS A 74 14.83 -17.55 27.87
#